data_AF-A0A7D4Y5T0-F1
#
_entry.id   AF-A0A7D4Y5T0-F1
#
_cell.length_a   1.000
_cell.length_b   1.000
_cell.length_c   1.000
_cell.angle_alpha   90.00
_cell.angle_beta   90.00
_cell.angle_gamma   90.00
#
_symmetry.space_group_name_H-M   'P 1'
#
loop_
_entity.id
_entity.type
_entity.pdbx_description
1 polymer ?
#
loop_
_entity_poly.entity_id
_entity_poly.type
_entity_poly.pdbx_seq_one_letter_code
_entity_poly.pdbx_strand_id
1 'polypeptide(L)'
;MASSLASLKDLWATTTDHDSIRVKAVTIVTTAVLGWAITWSLIDIWTQTWGYSSLMTYITGLTVLLALYFCLSYVFTRIRDRVGT
;
A
#
# COMPACT_ATOMS: atom_id res chain seq x y z
N MET A 1 -0.35 21.45 -10.22
CA MET A 1 -1.25 20.41 -9.66
C MET A 1 -1.48 19.25 -10.64
N ALA A 2 -1.78 19.47 -11.92
CA ALA A 2 -1.95 18.37 -12.90
C ALA A 2 -0.66 17.58 -13.17
N SER A 3 0.49 18.27 -13.24
CA SER A 3 1.79 17.64 -13.54
C SER A 3 2.27 16.68 -12.46
N SER A 4 1.93 16.93 -11.18
CA SER A 4 2.29 16.05 -10.05
C SER A 4 1.38 14.82 -9.94
N LEU A 5 0.11 14.94 -10.34
CA LEU A 5 -0.81 13.80 -10.43
C LEU A 5 -0.45 12.88 -11.60
N ALA A 6 -0.03 13.44 -12.73
CA ALA A 6 0.46 12.68 -13.87
C ALA A 6 1.75 11.91 -13.53
N SER A 7 2.71 12.56 -12.87
CA SER A 7 3.94 11.87 -12.44
C SER A 7 3.69 10.80 -11.37
N LEU A 8 2.76 11.02 -10.44
CA LEU A 8 2.30 10.01 -9.49
C LEU A 8 1.64 8.82 -10.20
N LYS A 9 0.81 9.08 -11.21
CA LYS A 9 0.16 8.04 -12.01
C LYS A 9 1.19 7.20 -12.78
N ASP A 10 2.17 7.85 -13.40
CA ASP A 10 3.22 7.15 -14.15
C ASP A 10 4.11 6.34 -13.20
N LEU A 11 4.55 6.92 -12.08
CA LEU A 11 5.25 6.17 -11.02
C LEU A 11 4.42 4.98 -10.56
N TRP A 12 3.15 5.18 -10.26
CA TRP A 12 2.27 4.10 -9.82
C TRP A 12 2.15 2.99 -10.88
N ALA A 13 2.03 3.34 -12.15
CA ALA A 13 1.97 2.39 -13.27
C ALA A 13 3.28 1.62 -13.42
N THR A 14 4.43 2.30 -13.43
CA THR A 14 5.76 1.67 -13.56
C THR A 14 6.08 0.77 -12.38
N THR A 15 5.67 1.15 -11.18
CA THR A 15 5.97 0.42 -9.94
C THR A 15 5.06 -0.81 -9.77
N THR A 16 3.86 -0.76 -10.34
CA THR A 16 2.85 -1.83 -10.27
C THR A 16 2.98 -2.83 -11.43
N ASP A 17 3.79 -2.52 -12.44
CA ASP A 17 4.05 -3.41 -13.56
C ASP A 17 4.97 -4.56 -13.13
N HIS A 18 4.35 -5.64 -12.68
CA HIS A 18 5.04 -6.85 -12.27
C HIS A 18 5.15 -7.82 -13.45
N ASP A 19 6.34 -7.90 -14.02
CA ASP A 19 6.70 -8.81 -15.12
C ASP A 19 6.52 -10.31 -14.75
N SER A 20 6.40 -10.62 -13.46
CA SER A 20 6.20 -11.97 -12.95
C SER A 20 4.97 -12.09 -12.04
N ILE A 21 4.04 -12.99 -12.41
CA ILE A 21 2.84 -13.34 -11.64
C ILE A 21 3.15 -13.73 -10.19
N ARG A 22 4.32 -14.35 -9.94
CA ARG A 22 4.73 -14.77 -8.60
C ARG A 22 5.02 -13.59 -7.69
N VAL A 23 5.72 -12.57 -8.21
CA VAL A 23 6.02 -11.35 -7.45
C VAL A 23 4.72 -10.62 -7.15
N LYS A 24 3.82 -10.51 -8.12
CA LYS A 24 2.49 -9.90 -7.93
C LYS A 24 1.68 -10.61 -6.83
N ALA A 25 1.66 -11.94 -6.82
CA ALA A 25 0.96 -12.71 -5.78
C ALA A 25 1.57 -12.48 -4.39
N VAL A 26 2.90 -12.51 -4.27
CA VAL A 26 3.59 -12.25 -2.99
C VAL A 26 3.32 -10.82 -2.51
N THR A 27 3.39 -9.82 -3.37
CA THR A 27 3.09 -8.43 -3.03
C THR A 27 1.66 -8.30 -2.51
N ILE A 28 0.67 -8.91 -3.17
CA ILE A 28 -0.74 -8.86 -2.75
C ILE A 28 -0.92 -9.54 -1.38
N VAL A 29 -0.39 -10.74 -1.19
CA VAL A 29 -0.51 -11.48 0.08
C VAL A 29 0.16 -10.71 1.22
N THR A 30 1.36 -10.17 0.97
CA THR A 30 2.10 -9.38 1.98
C THR A 30 1.36 -8.08 2.32
N THR A 31 0.81 -7.41 1.30
CA THR A 31 -0.03 -6.20 1.46
C THR A 31 -1.27 -6.52 2.29
N ALA A 32 -1.94 -7.65 2.03
CA ALA A 32 -3.14 -8.04 2.75
C ALA A 32 -2.83 -8.36 4.23
N VAL A 33 -1.76 -9.11 4.51
CA VAL A 33 -1.38 -9.49 5.88
C VAL A 33 -0.92 -8.28 6.68
N LEU A 34 -0.01 -7.46 6.13
CA LEU A 34 0.46 -6.26 6.80
C LEU A 34 -0.66 -5.21 6.90
N GLY A 35 -1.47 -5.09 5.85
CA GLY A 35 -2.60 -4.16 5.80
C GLY A 35 -3.61 -4.48 6.88
N TRP A 36 -3.97 -5.74 7.02
CA TRP A 36 -4.83 -6.19 8.09
C TRP A 36 -4.28 -5.80 9.48
N ALA A 37 -3.04 -6.17 9.79
CA ALA A 37 -2.44 -5.90 11.10
C ALA A 37 -2.36 -4.39 11.44
N ILE A 38 -1.97 -3.57 10.46
CA ILE A 38 -1.86 -2.12 10.61
C ILE A 38 -3.24 -1.48 10.73
N THR A 39 -4.22 -1.92 9.93
CA THR A 39 -5.60 -1.43 10.00
C THR A 39 -6.20 -1.66 11.37
N TRP A 40 -6.08 -2.86 11.94
CA TRP A 40 -6.57 -3.13 13.30
C TRP A 40 -5.90 -2.25 14.36
N SER A 41 -4.58 -2.05 14.25
CA SER A 41 -3.84 -1.22 15.20
C SER A 41 -4.27 0.26 15.13
N LEU A 42 -4.47 0.80 13.93
CA LEU A 42 -4.95 2.18 13.77
C LEU A 42 -6.41 2.34 14.21
N ILE A 43 -7.27 1.35 13.95
CA ILE A 43 -8.67 1.37 14.42
C ILE A 43 -8.70 1.39 15.94
N ASP A 44 -7.86 0.61 16.61
CA ASP A 44 -7.79 0.56 18.07
C ASP A 44 -7.37 1.92 18.66
N ILE A 45 -6.32 2.53 18.09
CA ILE A 45 -5.86 3.89 18.47
C ILE A 45 -6.97 4.93 18.25
N TRP A 46 -7.65 4.88 17.10
CA TRP A 46 -8.76 5.79 16.80
C TRP A 46 -9.91 5.62 17.77
N THR A 47 -10.27 4.38 18.06
CA THR A 47 -11.37 4.04 18.96
C THR A 47 -11.08 4.50 20.38
N GLN A 48 -9.83 4.36 20.86
CA GLN A 48 -9.42 4.89 22.17
C GLN A 48 -9.47 6.41 22.23
N THR A 49 -9.10 7.10 21.15
CA THR A 49 -8.87 8.56 21.19
C THR A 49 -10.15 9.36 20.88
N TRP A 50 -11.04 8.84 20.03
CA TRP A 50 -12.22 9.57 19.52
C TRP A 50 -13.53 8.78 19.64
N GLY A 51 -13.47 7.54 20.12
CA GLY A 51 -14.61 6.61 20.10
C GLY A 51 -14.75 5.87 18.76
N TYR A 52 -15.52 4.79 18.77
CA TYR A 52 -15.72 3.97 17.57
C TYR A 52 -16.53 4.73 16.51
N SER A 53 -15.98 4.85 15.31
CA SER A 53 -16.65 5.43 14.14
C SER A 53 -16.44 4.55 12.93
N SER A 54 -17.53 3.93 12.44
CA SER A 54 -17.50 3.01 11.30
C SER A 54 -16.92 3.65 10.04
N LEU A 55 -17.21 4.94 9.81
CA LEU A 55 -16.71 5.67 8.65
C LEU A 55 -15.18 5.84 8.71
N MET A 56 -14.62 6.14 9.88
CA MET A 56 -13.17 6.23 10.07
C MET A 56 -12.49 4.88 9.91
N THR A 57 -13.13 3.79 10.37
CA THR A 57 -12.65 2.42 10.17
C THR A 57 -12.50 2.11 8.68
N TYR A 58 -13.49 2.44 7.86
CA TYR A 58 -13.44 2.23 6.41
C TYR A 58 -12.36 3.07 5.72
N ILE A 59 -12.29 4.37 6.03
CA ILE A 59 -11.27 5.26 5.45
C ILE A 59 -9.87 4.77 5.81
N THR A 60 -9.65 4.40 7.07
CA THR A 60 -8.36 3.91 7.55
C THR A 60 -7.95 2.62 6.83
N GLY A 61 -8.87 1.67 6.69
CA GLY A 61 -8.64 0.44 5.94
C GLY A 61 -8.23 0.69 4.48
N LEU A 62 -8.97 1.55 3.77
CA LEU A 62 -8.66 1.91 2.38
C LEU A 62 -7.30 2.59 2.25
N THR A 63 -7.01 3.54 3.15
CA THR A 63 -5.77 4.32 3.12
C THR A 63 -4.56 3.43 3.40
N VAL A 64 -4.68 2.53 4.40
CA VAL A 64 -3.62 1.57 4.76
C VAL A 64 -3.37 0.59 3.61
N LEU A 65 -4.41 0.03 3.00
CA LEU A 65 -4.26 -0.89 1.87
C LEU A 65 -3.59 -0.22 0.66
N LEU A 66 -4.02 0.99 0.30
CA LEU A 66 -3.42 1.77 -0.79
C LEU A 66 -1.95 2.12 -0.51
N ALA A 67 -1.64 2.58 0.71
CA ALA A 67 -0.30 2.96 1.10
C ALA A 67 0.65 1.75 1.12
N LEU A 68 0.22 0.62 1.69
CA LEU A 68 1.03 -0.60 1.71
C LEU A 68 1.25 -1.17 0.32
N TYR A 69 0.21 -1.17 -0.52
CA TYR A 69 0.35 -1.64 -1.89
C TYR A 69 1.41 -0.82 -2.64
N PHE A 70 1.35 0.51 -2.51
CA PHE A 70 2.32 1.41 -3.13
C PHE A 70 3.73 1.21 -2.56
N CYS A 71 3.88 1.15 -1.22
CA CYS A 71 5.17 0.96 -0.58
C CYS A 71 5.81 -0.38 -0.92
N LEU A 72 5.04 -1.48 -0.90
CA LEU A 72 5.55 -2.81 -1.23
C LEU A 72 5.94 -2.89 -2.70
N SER A 73 5.09 -2.41 -3.62
CA SER A 73 5.44 -2.34 -5.04
C SER A 73 6.72 -1.52 -5.27
N TYR A 74 6.89 -0.39 -4.58
CA TYR A 74 8.10 0.44 -4.67
C TYR A 74 9.33 -0.29 -4.15
N VAL A 75 9.23 -0.94 -3.00
CA VAL A 75 10.32 -1.73 -2.42
C VAL A 75 10.71 -2.88 -3.35
N PHE A 76 9.75 -3.63 -3.89
CA PHE A 76 10.03 -4.73 -4.83
C PHE A 76 10.71 -4.24 -6.10
N THR A 77 10.21 -3.15 -6.70
CA THR A 77 10.82 -2.55 -7.90
C THR A 77 12.25 -2.09 -7.62
N ARG A 78 12.48 -1.41 -6.49
CA ARG A 78 13.81 -0.89 -6.12
C ARG A 78 14.79 -2.00 -5.72
N ILE A 79 14.32 -3.08 -5.09
CA ILE A 79 15.14 -4.26 -4.79
C ILE A 79 15.54 -4.96 -6.09
N ARG A 80 14.62 -5.13 -7.03
CA ARG A 80 14.92 -5.67 -8.36
C ARG A 80 16.02 -4.86 -9.06
N ASP A 81 15.91 -3.53 -9.06
CA ASP A 81 16.91 -2.66 -9.68
C ASP A 81 18.29 -2.74 -9.00
N ARG A 82 18.36 -3.08 -7.71
CA ARG A 82 19.63 -3.28 -6.98
C ARG A 82 20.24 -4.67 -7.10
N VAL A 83 19.44 -5.69 -7.39
CA VAL A 83 19.91 -7.08 -7.57
C VAL A 83 20.34 -7.35 -9.02
N GLY A 84 19.95 -6.48 -9.96
CA GLY A 84 20.36 -6.53 -11.37
C GLY A 84 21.72 -5.90 -11.72
N THR A 85 22.51 -5.47 -10.72
CA THR A 85 23.91 -4.99 -10.86
C THR A 85 24.86 -5.91 -10.13
#